data_AF-A0A6A4ASG5-F1
#
_entry.id   AF-A0A6A4ASG5-F1
#
_cell.length_a   1.000
_cell.length_b   1.000
_cell.length_c   1.000
_cell.angle_alpha   90.00
_cell.angle_beta   90.00
_cell.angle_gamma   90.00
#
_symmetry.space_group_name_H-M   'P 1'
#
loop_
_entity.id
_entity.type
_entity.pdbx_description
1 polymer ?
#
loop_
_entity_poly.entity_id
_entity_poly.type
_entity_poly.pdbx_seq_one_letter_code
_entity_poly.pdbx_strand_id
1 'polypeptide(L)'
;MSPLELAKQGLEMVVSRIGEKKFECDEIARNLEEMGPYQNVFIQECEAMNGLLAEVVRSLNELSLGFAGELTMSDAMEAVQESLFLDRVPKSWEKLAFPSLRPLGSWLTNLEARLQQLEEWTQNPADIPRVTWLSGMINPQSFLTAIMQVTAQKNQWELDKLVIQTDVLKRRNGEVDAPSRDGAYIHGLYLMGARWDIQNNTVDRSHPKEMFSPMPVINCKAVA
;
A
#
# COMPACT_ATOMS: atom_id res chain seq x y z
N MET A 1 -2.81 -29.02 -18.44
CA MET A 1 -1.90 -28.78 -17.31
C MET A 1 -2.60 -29.27 -16.06
N SER A 2 -1.94 -30.09 -15.25
CA SER A 2 -2.53 -30.61 -14.02
C SER A 2 -2.66 -29.47 -12.98
N PRO A 3 -3.62 -29.57 -12.03
CA PRO A 3 -3.74 -28.58 -10.95
C PRO A 3 -2.46 -28.39 -10.14
N LEU A 4 -1.66 -29.45 -10.00
CA LEU A 4 -0.36 -29.43 -9.34
C LEU A 4 0.69 -28.60 -10.09
N GLU A 5 0.78 -28.77 -11.41
CA GLU A 5 1.72 -28.00 -12.25
C GLU A 5 1.42 -26.50 -12.23
N LEU A 6 0.13 -26.13 -12.29
CA LEU A 6 -0.29 -24.73 -12.22
C LEU A 6 -0.02 -24.11 -10.85
N ALA A 7 -0.25 -24.85 -9.76
CA ALA A 7 0.08 -24.38 -8.42
C ALA A 7 1.59 -24.19 -8.23
N LYS A 8 2.43 -25.08 -8.81
CA LYS A 8 3.89 -24.91 -8.84
C LYS A 8 4.32 -23.66 -9.61
N GLN A 9 3.72 -23.40 -10.77
CA GLN A 9 3.98 -22.16 -11.53
C GLN A 9 3.54 -20.91 -10.75
N GLY A 10 2.39 -20.96 -10.09
CA GLY A 10 1.92 -19.88 -9.22
C GLY A 10 2.89 -19.61 -8.07
N LEU A 11 3.44 -20.66 -7.46
CA LEU A 11 4.47 -20.55 -6.43
C LEU A 11 5.75 -19.89 -6.98
N GLU A 12 6.28 -20.36 -8.11
CA GLU A 12 7.47 -19.78 -8.74
C GLU A 12 7.27 -18.30 -9.12
N MET A 13 6.08 -17.95 -9.63
CA MET A 13 5.71 -16.57 -9.93
C MET A 13 5.72 -15.70 -8.67
N VAL A 14 5.14 -16.17 -7.56
CA VAL A 14 5.09 -15.37 -6.32
C VAL A 14 6.50 -15.21 -5.72
N VAL A 15 7.27 -16.30 -5.65
CA VAL A 15 8.63 -16.29 -5.08
C VAL A 15 9.56 -15.38 -5.87
N SER A 16 9.53 -15.44 -7.20
CA SER A 16 10.39 -14.61 -8.06
C SER A 16 10.07 -13.11 -7.95
N ARG A 17 8.82 -12.75 -7.66
CA ARG A 17 8.36 -11.36 -7.57
C ARG A 17 8.57 -10.73 -6.20
N ILE A 18 8.29 -11.50 -5.15
CA ILE A 18 8.39 -11.01 -3.77
C ILE A 18 9.83 -11.10 -3.25
N GLY A 19 10.56 -12.15 -3.63
CA GLY A 19 11.92 -12.41 -3.16
C GLY A 19 12.02 -12.51 -1.63
N GLU A 20 13.18 -12.13 -1.09
CA GLU A 20 13.46 -12.04 0.36
C GLU A 20 13.32 -10.60 0.89
N LYS A 21 12.44 -9.79 0.27
CA LYS A 21 12.27 -8.40 0.69
C LYS A 21 11.84 -8.32 2.15
N LYS A 22 12.58 -7.52 2.91
CA LYS A 22 12.30 -7.24 4.32
C LYS A 22 12.81 -5.85 4.65
N PHE A 23 12.01 -5.09 5.38
CA PHE A 23 12.38 -3.77 5.88
C PHE A 23 12.98 -3.92 7.28
N GLU A 24 14.22 -3.45 7.48
CA GLU A 24 14.89 -3.47 8.80
C GLU A 24 14.40 -2.29 9.67
N CYS A 25 13.13 -2.35 10.08
CA CYS A 25 12.43 -1.26 10.79
C CYS A 25 13.18 -0.78 12.05
N ASP A 26 13.77 -1.70 12.82
CA ASP A 26 14.55 -1.38 14.02
C ASP A 26 15.80 -0.55 13.70
N GLU A 27 16.48 -0.85 12.60
CA GLU A 27 17.67 -0.12 12.16
C GLU A 27 17.29 1.28 11.66
N ILE A 28 16.23 1.35 10.84
CA ILE A 28 15.68 2.62 10.35
C ILE A 28 15.29 3.52 11.54
N ALA A 29 14.56 2.98 12.52
CA ALA A 29 14.13 3.71 13.71
C ALA A 29 15.30 4.23 14.55
N ARG A 30 16.38 3.44 14.70
CA ARG A 30 17.58 3.84 15.45
C ARG A 30 18.40 4.91 14.74
N ASN A 31 18.40 4.91 13.41
CA ASN A 31 19.16 5.86 12.60
C ASN A 31 18.43 7.20 12.38
N LEU A 32 17.17 7.31 12.79
CA LEU A 32 16.41 8.55 12.76
C LEU A 32 16.76 9.44 13.96
N GLU A 33 17.14 10.70 13.68
CA GLU A 33 17.37 11.70 14.74
C GLU A 33 16.06 12.09 15.46
N GLU A 34 14.96 12.18 14.72
CA GLU A 34 13.64 12.50 15.23
C GLU A 34 12.58 11.55 14.65
N MET A 35 11.76 10.98 15.54
CA MET A 35 10.68 10.07 15.16
C MET A 35 9.34 10.81 15.19
N GLY A 36 9.02 11.48 14.08
CA GLY A 36 7.77 12.22 13.90
C GLY A 36 6.55 11.33 13.62
N PRO A 37 5.34 11.90 13.65
CA PRO A 37 4.10 11.21 13.29
C PRO A 37 4.15 10.47 11.95
N TYR A 38 4.73 11.08 10.91
CA TYR A 38 4.84 10.44 9.59
C TYR A 38 5.80 9.25 9.59
N GLN A 39 6.97 9.38 10.23
CA GLN A 39 7.93 8.30 10.38
C GLN A 39 7.29 7.09 11.08
N ASN A 40 6.52 7.32 12.15
CA ASN A 40 5.78 6.27 12.84
C ASN A 40 4.82 5.53 11.91
N VAL A 41 4.09 6.26 11.06
CA VAL A 41 3.17 5.64 10.09
C VAL A 41 3.92 4.76 9.10
N PHE A 42 5.00 5.27 8.48
CA PHE A 42 5.75 4.47 7.50
C PHE A 42 6.46 3.26 8.12
N ILE A 43 6.97 3.37 9.35
CA ILE A 43 7.55 2.23 10.08
C ILE A 43 6.48 1.16 10.32
N GLN A 44 5.29 1.54 10.82
CA GLN A 44 4.18 0.61 11.04
C GLN A 44 3.73 -0.07 9.74
N GLU A 45 3.72 0.67 8.63
CA GLU A 45 3.41 0.11 7.30
C GLU A 45 4.48 -0.90 6.85
N CYS A 46 5.76 -0.61 7.10
CA CYS A 46 6.86 -1.54 6.84
C CYS A 46 6.76 -2.82 7.69
N GLU A 47 6.45 -2.70 8.98
CA GLU A 47 6.26 -3.84 9.89
C GLU A 47 5.08 -4.73 9.45
N ALA A 48 3.95 -4.10 9.10
CA ALA A 48 2.78 -4.82 8.62
C ALA A 48 3.04 -5.51 7.27
N MET A 49 3.79 -4.87 6.35
CA MET A 49 4.25 -5.52 5.12
C MET A 49 5.20 -6.68 5.40
N ASN A 50 6.16 -6.54 6.31
CA ASN A 50 7.02 -7.66 6.71
C ASN A 50 6.21 -8.85 7.22
N GLY A 51 5.16 -8.60 8.01
CA GLY A 51 4.24 -9.65 8.49
C GLY A 51 3.53 -10.38 7.34
N LEU A 52 3.02 -9.65 6.35
CA LEU A 52 2.42 -10.23 5.15
C LEU A 52 3.45 -11.05 4.35
N LEU A 53 4.63 -10.49 4.09
CA LEU A 53 5.68 -11.16 3.32
C LEU A 53 6.16 -12.44 4.00
N ALA A 54 6.33 -12.42 5.32
CA ALA A 54 6.71 -13.59 6.09
C ALA A 54 5.67 -14.71 5.97
N GLU A 55 4.37 -14.41 6.04
CA GLU A 55 3.31 -15.40 5.87
C GLU A 55 3.25 -15.96 4.44
N VAL A 56 3.45 -15.10 3.43
CA VAL A 56 3.52 -15.53 2.02
C VAL A 56 4.68 -16.51 1.82
N VAL A 57 5.89 -16.13 2.25
CA VAL A 57 7.08 -16.97 2.12
C VAL A 57 6.95 -18.28 2.91
N ARG A 58 6.49 -18.22 4.17
CA ARG A 58 6.28 -19.41 5.02
C ARG A 58 5.32 -20.40 4.36
N SER A 59 4.14 -19.93 3.97
CA SER A 59 3.10 -20.79 3.39
C SER A 59 3.49 -21.39 2.04
N LEU A 60 4.24 -20.66 1.20
CA LEU A 60 4.76 -21.18 -0.06
C LEU A 60 5.89 -22.19 0.15
N ASN A 61 6.79 -21.96 1.10
CA ASN A 61 7.84 -22.92 1.43
C ASN A 61 7.26 -24.23 1.95
N GLU A 62 6.28 -24.17 2.85
CA GLU A 62 5.55 -25.36 3.31
C GLU A 62 4.93 -26.10 2.13
N LEU A 63 4.20 -25.39 1.25
CA LEU A 63 3.58 -25.97 0.06
C LEU A 63 4.60 -26.65 -0.87
N SER A 64 5.76 -26.02 -1.08
CA SER A 64 6.86 -26.59 -1.87
C SER A 64 7.36 -27.91 -1.28
N LEU A 65 7.59 -27.96 0.04
CA LEU A 65 8.00 -29.18 0.74
C LEU A 65 6.92 -30.27 0.69
N GLY A 66 5.64 -29.87 0.74
CA GLY A 66 4.51 -30.77 0.52
C GLY A 66 4.53 -31.41 -0.88
N PHE A 67 4.82 -30.62 -1.91
CA PHE A 67 4.98 -31.11 -3.27
C PHE A 67 6.20 -32.00 -3.48
N ALA A 68 7.26 -31.82 -2.69
CA ALA A 68 8.44 -32.68 -2.68
C ALA A 68 8.21 -34.01 -1.92
N GLY A 69 7.12 -34.12 -1.15
CA GLY A 69 6.85 -35.26 -0.28
C GLY A 69 7.64 -35.25 1.03
N GLU A 70 8.29 -34.13 1.36
CA GLU A 70 9.04 -33.94 2.60
C GLU A 70 8.14 -33.57 3.77
N LEU A 71 7.01 -32.93 3.49
CA LEU A 71 5.93 -32.68 4.46
C LEU A 71 4.64 -33.38 4.01
N THR A 72 3.87 -33.86 4.98
CA THR A 72 2.50 -34.33 4.72
C THR A 72 1.62 -33.12 4.38
N MET A 73 0.90 -33.19 3.26
CA MET A 73 -0.07 -32.16 2.87
C MET A 73 -1.09 -31.93 3.99
N SER A 74 -1.24 -30.68 4.40
CA SER A 74 -2.23 -30.24 5.38
C SER A 74 -3.35 -29.45 4.71
N ASP A 75 -4.50 -29.34 5.37
CA ASP A 75 -5.65 -28.54 4.90
C ASP A 75 -5.26 -27.08 4.56
N ALA A 76 -4.31 -26.50 5.31
CA ALA A 76 -3.82 -25.15 5.06
C ALA A 76 -3.04 -25.06 3.74
N MET A 77 -2.22 -26.07 3.45
CA MET A 77 -1.46 -26.17 2.20
C MET A 77 -2.38 -26.39 1.01
N GLU A 78 -3.39 -27.26 1.16
CA GLU A 78 -4.40 -27.50 0.14
C GLU A 78 -5.19 -26.23 -0.18
N ALA A 79 -5.55 -25.43 0.83
CA ALA A 79 -6.25 -24.15 0.64
C ALA A 79 -5.40 -23.12 -0.12
N VAL A 80 -4.08 -23.06 0.15
CA VAL A 80 -3.15 -22.21 -0.61
C VAL A 80 -3.03 -22.73 -2.04
N GLN A 81 -2.83 -24.04 -2.23
CA GLN A 81 -2.75 -24.67 -3.55
C GLN A 81 -4.00 -24.37 -4.40
N GLU A 82 -5.19 -24.54 -3.83
CA GLU A 82 -6.45 -24.25 -4.52
C GLU A 82 -6.54 -22.77 -4.91
N SER A 83 -6.15 -21.86 -4.01
CA SER A 83 -6.17 -20.42 -4.29
C SER A 83 -5.21 -20.05 -5.43
N LEU A 84 -3.99 -20.61 -5.42
CA LEU A 84 -3.00 -20.42 -6.50
C LEU A 84 -3.52 -20.97 -7.84
N PHE A 85 -4.14 -22.16 -7.81
CA PHE A 85 -4.74 -22.78 -9.00
C PHE A 85 -5.88 -21.94 -9.58
N LEU A 86 -6.69 -21.31 -8.73
CA LEU A 86 -7.83 -20.48 -9.13
C LEU A 86 -7.48 -19.00 -9.42
N ASP A 87 -6.19 -18.63 -9.44
CA ASP A 87 -5.72 -17.24 -9.60
C ASP A 87 -6.32 -16.28 -8.54
N ARG A 88 -6.41 -16.76 -7.30
CA ARG A 88 -6.92 -16.02 -6.15
C ARG A 88 -5.85 -15.83 -5.09
N VAL A 89 -5.98 -14.76 -4.32
CA VAL A 89 -5.14 -14.53 -3.14
C VAL A 89 -5.59 -15.52 -2.04
N PRO A 90 -4.68 -16.32 -1.46
CA PRO A 90 -5.00 -17.16 -0.31
C PRO A 90 -5.56 -16.36 0.86
N LYS A 91 -6.59 -16.91 1.53
CA LYS A 91 -7.25 -16.27 2.67
C LYS A 91 -6.31 -15.97 3.84
N SER A 92 -5.25 -16.75 4.03
CA SER A 92 -4.23 -16.47 5.04
C SER A 92 -3.50 -15.15 4.76
N TRP A 93 -3.21 -14.85 3.50
CA TRP A 93 -2.56 -13.61 3.07
C TRP A 93 -3.54 -12.45 3.14
N GLU A 94 -4.79 -12.64 2.71
CA GLU A 94 -5.84 -11.60 2.77
C GLU A 94 -6.06 -11.04 4.18
N LYS A 95 -5.90 -11.86 5.23
CA LYS A 95 -6.03 -11.43 6.63
C LYS A 95 -4.97 -10.42 7.07
N LEU A 96 -3.80 -10.46 6.44
CA LEU A 96 -2.67 -9.57 6.74
C LEU A 96 -2.52 -8.46 5.70
N ALA A 97 -3.16 -8.62 4.54
CA ALA A 97 -3.07 -7.71 3.42
C ALA A 97 -4.13 -6.60 3.46
N PHE A 98 -4.01 -5.70 2.49
CA PHE A 98 -5.02 -4.70 2.16
C PHE A 98 -6.24 -5.36 1.49
N PRO A 99 -7.47 -4.86 1.72
CA PRO A 99 -8.67 -5.35 1.05
C PRO A 99 -8.56 -5.25 -0.48
N SER A 100 -8.86 -6.34 -1.18
CA SER A 100 -8.71 -6.42 -2.62
C SER A 100 -9.65 -7.46 -3.22
N LEU A 101 -10.13 -7.19 -4.44
CA LEU A 101 -10.84 -8.17 -5.28
C LEU A 101 -10.02 -8.53 -6.54
N ARG A 102 -8.74 -8.14 -6.57
CA ARG A 102 -7.84 -8.42 -7.70
C ARG A 102 -7.53 -9.92 -7.77
N PRO A 103 -7.43 -10.48 -8.99
CA PRO A 103 -6.83 -11.81 -9.17
C PRO A 103 -5.36 -11.78 -8.75
N LEU A 104 -4.79 -12.95 -8.42
CA LEU A 104 -3.46 -13.09 -7.84
C LEU A 104 -2.38 -12.36 -8.66
N GLY A 105 -2.34 -12.55 -9.98
CA GLY A 105 -1.34 -11.89 -10.82
C GLY A 105 -1.36 -10.34 -10.72
N SER A 106 -2.54 -9.73 -10.78
CA SER A 106 -2.73 -8.27 -10.64
C SER A 106 -2.55 -7.81 -9.19
N TRP A 107 -2.88 -8.65 -8.21
CA TRP A 107 -2.64 -8.39 -6.80
C TRP A 107 -1.15 -8.31 -6.49
N LEU A 108 -0.34 -9.22 -7.02
CA LEU A 108 1.13 -9.20 -6.88
C LEU A 108 1.74 -7.93 -7.49
N THR A 109 1.26 -7.48 -8.66
CA THR A 109 1.70 -6.19 -9.24
C THR A 109 1.34 -5.01 -8.35
N ASN A 110 0.18 -5.05 -7.71
CA ASN A 110 -0.19 -4.02 -6.74
C ASN A 110 0.67 -4.09 -5.48
N LEU A 111 0.96 -5.29 -4.97
CA LEU A 111 1.85 -5.50 -3.82
C LEU A 111 3.26 -4.96 -4.11
N GLU A 112 3.85 -5.28 -5.26
CA GLU A 112 5.16 -4.77 -5.67
C GLU A 112 5.21 -3.24 -5.66
N ALA A 113 4.19 -2.58 -6.22
CA ALA A 113 4.13 -1.12 -6.22
C ALA A 113 4.03 -0.53 -4.81
N ARG A 114 3.39 -1.23 -3.86
CA ARG A 114 3.34 -0.82 -2.44
C ARG A 114 4.69 -0.99 -1.76
N LEU A 115 5.36 -2.13 -2.01
CA LEU A 115 6.71 -2.37 -1.52
C LEU A 115 7.69 -1.33 -2.05
N GLN A 116 7.56 -0.96 -3.33
CA GLN A 116 8.37 0.10 -3.94
C GLN A 116 8.19 1.44 -3.24
N GLN A 117 6.96 1.86 -2.93
CA GLN A 117 6.74 3.10 -2.18
C GLN A 117 7.48 3.10 -0.82
N LEU A 118 7.40 1.98 -0.09
CA LEU A 118 8.07 1.87 1.21
C LEU A 118 9.58 1.85 1.04
N GLU A 119 10.10 1.12 0.05
CA GLU A 119 11.53 1.05 -0.28
C GLU A 119 12.10 2.42 -0.68
N GLU A 120 11.36 3.21 -1.45
CA GLU A 120 11.74 4.60 -1.77
C GLU A 120 11.81 5.46 -0.51
N TRP A 121 10.86 5.29 0.43
CA TRP A 121 10.89 6.00 1.70
C TRP A 121 12.05 5.54 2.61
N THR A 122 12.36 4.25 2.67
CA THR A 122 13.45 3.75 3.54
C THR A 122 14.84 4.21 3.11
N GLN A 123 15.02 4.66 1.86
CA GLN A 123 16.27 5.26 1.39
C GLN A 123 16.57 6.61 2.04
N ASN A 124 15.54 7.36 2.42
CA ASN A 124 15.68 8.64 3.12
C ASN A 124 14.51 8.85 4.10
N PRO A 125 14.52 8.14 5.24
CA PRO A 125 13.37 8.08 6.15
C PRO A 125 13.13 9.39 6.91
N ALA A 126 14.12 10.28 6.94
CA ALA A 126 13.99 11.62 7.52
C ALA A 126 13.04 12.51 6.68
N ASP A 127 13.02 12.30 5.37
CA ASP A 127 12.19 13.08 4.45
C ASP A 127 10.83 12.39 4.22
N ILE A 128 9.77 13.20 4.25
CA ILE A 128 8.43 12.73 3.90
C ILE A 128 8.33 12.73 2.36
N PRO A 129 7.79 11.67 1.72
CA PRO A 129 7.59 11.66 0.29
C PRO A 129 6.78 12.88 -0.16
N ARG A 130 7.23 13.54 -1.23
CA ARG A 130 6.60 14.77 -1.75
C ARG A 130 5.11 14.58 -2.05
N VAL A 131 4.76 13.40 -2.57
CA VAL A 131 3.39 12.97 -2.78
C VAL A 131 3.31 11.50 -2.36
N THR A 132 2.42 11.20 -1.43
CA THR A 132 2.24 9.84 -0.89
C THR A 132 1.10 9.12 -1.61
N TRP A 133 1.32 7.88 -2.04
CA TRP A 133 0.26 7.01 -2.55
C TRP A 133 -0.62 6.51 -1.41
N LEU A 134 -1.67 7.27 -1.08
CA LEU A 134 -2.50 6.98 0.08
C LEU A 134 -3.22 5.64 -0.03
N SER A 135 -3.75 5.30 -1.22
CA SER A 135 -4.40 3.99 -1.43
C SER A 135 -3.42 2.82 -1.50
N GLY A 136 -2.12 3.11 -1.54
CA GLY A 136 -1.02 2.15 -1.41
C GLY A 136 -0.69 1.78 0.04
N MET A 137 -1.22 2.50 1.03
CA MET A 137 -1.09 2.14 2.45
C MET A 137 -2.08 1.04 2.85
N ILE A 138 -1.72 0.29 3.89
CA ILE A 138 -2.59 -0.65 4.60
C ILE A 138 -3.55 0.13 5.48
N ASN A 139 -3.05 1.11 6.23
CA ASN A 139 -3.82 1.96 7.11
C ASN A 139 -3.74 3.45 6.69
N PRO A 140 -4.48 3.89 5.66
CA PRO A 140 -4.47 5.29 5.23
C PRO A 140 -4.97 6.27 6.31
N GLN A 141 -5.75 5.81 7.30
CA GLN A 141 -6.24 6.67 8.38
C GLN A 141 -5.13 7.10 9.33
N SER A 142 -4.11 6.26 9.57
CA SER A 142 -2.97 6.65 10.40
C SER A 142 -2.19 7.79 9.76
N PHE A 143 -2.04 7.78 8.42
CA PHE A 143 -1.41 8.88 7.69
C PHE A 143 -2.20 10.18 7.80
N LEU A 144 -3.52 10.15 7.62
CA LEU A 144 -4.36 11.33 7.81
C LEU A 144 -4.27 11.86 9.26
N THR A 145 -4.22 10.97 10.24
CA THR A 145 -4.03 11.33 11.65
C THR A 145 -2.66 11.97 11.89
N ALA A 146 -1.59 11.48 11.23
CA ALA A 146 -0.27 12.09 11.30
C ALA A 146 -0.26 13.53 10.76
N ILE A 147 -1.00 13.82 9.68
CA ILE A 147 -1.19 15.19 9.18
C ILE A 147 -1.81 16.07 10.27
N MET A 148 -2.83 15.57 10.96
CA MET A 148 -3.49 16.30 12.05
C MET A 148 -2.53 16.52 13.24
N GLN A 149 -1.76 15.50 13.63
CA GLN A 149 -0.80 15.60 14.73
C GLN A 149 0.30 16.64 14.45
N VAL A 150 0.90 16.61 13.25
CA VAL A 150 1.94 17.58 12.88
C VAL A 150 1.37 19.00 12.82
N THR A 151 0.16 19.16 12.29
CA THR A 151 -0.50 20.47 12.22
C THR A 151 -0.89 20.99 13.62
N ALA A 152 -1.41 20.11 14.49
CA ALA A 152 -1.74 20.42 15.87
C ALA A 152 -0.52 20.90 16.64
N GLN A 153 0.62 20.19 16.53
CA GLN A 153 1.88 20.57 17.18
C GLN A 153 2.39 21.92 16.68
N LYS A 154 2.38 22.13 15.35
CA LYS A 154 2.85 23.38 14.73
C LYS A 154 2.03 24.60 15.14
N ASN A 155 0.70 24.44 15.23
CA ASN A 155 -0.22 25.55 15.51
C ASN A 155 -0.65 25.64 16.98
N GLN A 156 -0.18 24.72 17.84
CA GLN A 156 -0.61 24.57 19.23
C GLN A 156 -2.14 24.39 19.36
N TRP A 157 -2.72 23.59 18.46
CA TRP A 157 -4.15 23.25 18.46
C TRP A 157 -4.42 21.92 19.16
N GLU A 158 -5.64 21.76 19.68
CA GLU A 158 -6.11 20.50 20.24
C GLU A 158 -6.47 19.53 19.10
N LEU A 159 -5.94 18.31 19.14
CA LEU A 159 -6.07 17.33 18.05
C LEU A 159 -7.53 16.91 17.78
N ASP A 160 -8.34 16.83 18.83
CA ASP A 160 -9.74 16.39 18.80
C ASP A 160 -10.68 17.37 18.07
N LYS A 161 -10.25 18.62 17.92
CA LYS A 161 -10.99 19.65 17.17
C LYS A 161 -10.63 19.71 15.69
N LEU A 162 -9.58 18.99 15.28
CA LEU A 162 -9.11 19.06 13.90
C LEU A 162 -9.91 18.14 12.98
N VAL A 163 -10.10 18.59 11.76
CA VAL A 163 -10.65 17.80 10.66
C VAL A 163 -9.75 17.92 9.43
N ILE A 164 -9.76 16.89 8.57
CA ILE A 164 -9.06 16.94 7.29
C ILE A 164 -9.90 17.73 6.29
N GLN A 165 -9.33 18.82 5.80
CA GLN A 165 -9.76 19.50 4.59
C GLN A 165 -8.91 19.04 3.41
N THR A 166 -9.55 18.87 2.25
CA THR A 166 -8.88 18.47 1.01
C THR A 166 -9.00 19.55 -0.05
N ASP A 167 -7.88 19.86 -0.72
CA ASP A 167 -7.85 20.74 -1.88
C ASP A 167 -7.29 19.97 -3.08
N VAL A 168 -8.06 19.81 -4.15
CA VAL A 168 -7.60 19.11 -5.37
C VAL A 168 -6.74 20.04 -6.21
N LEU A 169 -5.55 19.58 -6.59
CA LEU A 169 -4.59 20.33 -7.40
C LEU A 169 -4.85 20.13 -8.89
N LYS A 170 -4.47 21.13 -9.69
CA LYS A 170 -4.39 21.00 -11.15
C LYS A 170 -3.08 20.33 -11.60
N ARG A 171 -2.63 19.30 -10.88
CA ARG A 171 -1.34 18.63 -11.09
C ARG A 171 -1.48 17.12 -10.92
N ARG A 172 -0.75 16.37 -11.74
CA ARG A 172 -0.54 14.93 -11.59
C ARG A 172 0.69 14.65 -10.72
N ASN A 173 0.85 13.40 -10.28
CA ASN A 173 1.91 12.99 -9.35
C ASN A 173 3.31 13.46 -9.79
N GLY A 174 3.66 13.29 -11.07
CA GLY A 174 4.96 13.70 -11.61
C GLY A 174 5.15 15.20 -11.88
N GLU A 175 4.14 16.03 -11.63
CA GLU A 175 4.16 17.48 -11.88
C GLU A 175 4.32 18.30 -10.58
N VAL A 176 4.52 17.62 -9.45
CA VAL A 176 4.67 18.24 -8.13
C VAL A 176 6.15 18.37 -7.79
N ASP A 177 6.64 19.60 -7.82
CA ASP A 177 8.08 19.89 -7.66
C ASP A 177 8.49 20.13 -6.20
N ALA A 178 7.52 20.49 -5.34
CA ALA A 178 7.76 20.89 -3.95
C ALA A 178 6.80 20.16 -2.99
N PRO A 179 7.20 19.95 -1.72
CA PRO A 179 6.31 19.42 -0.70
C PRO A 179 5.17 20.39 -0.37
N SER A 180 4.10 19.89 0.25
CA SER A 180 2.99 20.72 0.70
C SER A 180 3.43 21.69 1.80
N ARG A 181 2.89 22.92 1.78
CA ARG A 181 3.19 23.96 2.77
C ARG A 181 2.41 23.77 4.07
N ASP A 182 1.20 23.21 3.97
CA ASP A 182 0.18 23.17 5.01
C ASP A 182 -0.45 21.79 5.16
N GLY A 183 0.30 20.70 4.96
CA GLY A 183 -0.22 19.34 5.10
C GLY A 183 0.65 18.33 4.35
N ALA A 184 0.00 17.43 3.62
CA ALA A 184 0.68 16.46 2.75
C ALA A 184 -0.06 16.30 1.43
N TYR A 185 0.69 16.12 0.34
CA TYR A 185 0.10 15.75 -0.94
C TYR A 185 -0.10 14.24 -1.01
N ILE A 186 -1.25 13.83 -1.52
CA ILE A 186 -1.60 12.43 -1.74
C ILE A 186 -2.00 12.17 -3.20
N HIS A 187 -1.86 10.92 -3.62
CA HIS A 187 -2.41 10.42 -4.88
C HIS A 187 -3.02 9.02 -4.75
N GLY A 188 -3.58 8.53 -5.86
CA GLY A 188 -4.09 7.16 -5.98
C GLY A 188 -5.56 6.98 -5.63
N LEU A 189 -6.31 8.07 -5.46
CA LEU A 189 -7.77 8.02 -5.36
C LEU A 189 -8.39 8.03 -6.76
N TYR A 190 -9.59 7.45 -6.86
CA TYR A 190 -10.36 7.37 -8.10
C TYR A 190 -11.79 7.86 -7.85
N LEU A 191 -12.38 8.52 -8.85
CA LEU A 191 -13.81 8.79 -8.89
C LEU A 191 -14.51 7.65 -9.63
N MET A 192 -15.65 7.22 -9.10
CA MET A 192 -16.52 6.24 -9.73
C MET A 192 -17.72 6.94 -10.35
N GLY A 193 -17.98 6.70 -11.64
CA GLY A 193 -19.11 7.29 -12.37
C GLY A 193 -18.95 8.77 -12.76
N ALA A 194 -17.87 9.41 -12.34
CA ALA A 194 -17.50 10.78 -12.68
C ALA A 194 -15.98 10.87 -12.93
N ARG A 195 -15.53 11.98 -13.51
CA ARG A 195 -14.12 12.31 -13.69
C ARG A 195 -13.81 13.67 -13.11
N TRP A 196 -12.54 13.91 -12.81
CA TRP A 196 -12.09 15.25 -12.45
C TRP A 196 -11.58 15.97 -13.69
N ASP A 197 -12.14 17.15 -13.99
CA ASP A 197 -11.61 18.04 -15.00
C ASP A 197 -10.48 18.88 -14.39
N ILE A 198 -9.24 18.57 -14.75
CA ILE A 198 -8.03 19.26 -14.27
C ILE A 198 -8.02 20.73 -14.73
N GLN A 199 -8.52 21.03 -15.93
CA GLN A 199 -8.47 22.39 -16.48
C GLN A 199 -9.43 23.31 -15.72
N ASN A 200 -10.65 22.84 -15.49
CA ASN A 200 -11.69 23.60 -14.80
C ASN A 200 -11.68 23.44 -13.27
N ASN A 201 -10.95 22.46 -12.75
CA ASN A 201 -10.91 22.05 -11.33
C ASN A 201 -12.29 21.68 -10.75
N THR A 202 -13.07 20.94 -11.53
CA THR A 202 -14.44 20.55 -11.16
C THR A 202 -14.69 19.11 -11.53
N VAL A 203 -15.70 18.50 -10.90
CA VAL A 203 -16.21 17.19 -11.30
C VAL A 203 -16.96 17.33 -12.63
N ASP A 204 -16.69 16.42 -13.57
CA ASP A 204 -17.41 16.30 -14.83
C ASP A 204 -17.88 14.84 -15.03
N ARG A 205 -18.76 14.63 -16.00
CA ARG A 205 -19.27 13.29 -16.35
C ARG A 205 -18.12 12.38 -16.77
N SER A 206 -18.19 11.11 -16.37
CA SER A 206 -17.27 10.07 -16.87
C SER A 206 -17.35 9.96 -18.40
N HIS A 207 -16.24 9.55 -19.03
CA HIS A 207 -16.25 9.22 -20.45
C HIS A 207 -17.03 7.91 -20.69
N PRO A 208 -17.59 7.71 -21.90
CA PRO A 208 -18.27 6.45 -22.23
C PRO A 208 -17.36 5.24 -21.97
N LYS A 209 -17.88 4.25 -21.22
CA LYS A 209 -17.19 3.02 -20.82
C LYS A 209 -16.00 3.22 -19.85
N GLU A 210 -15.90 4.37 -19.20
CA GLU A 210 -14.92 4.63 -18.14
C GLU A 210 -15.63 4.68 -16.78
N MET A 211 -15.56 3.59 -16.01
CA MET A 211 -16.22 3.51 -14.70
C MET A 211 -15.44 4.22 -13.59
N PHE A 212 -14.11 4.16 -13.66
CA PHE A 212 -13.20 4.73 -12.66
C PHE A 212 -12.23 5.69 -13.35
N SER A 213 -12.19 6.93 -12.88
CA SER A 213 -11.26 7.95 -13.37
C SER A 213 -10.28 8.35 -12.27
N PRO A 214 -8.97 8.41 -12.53
CA PRO A 214 -7.99 8.78 -11.52
C PRO A 214 -8.16 10.25 -11.10
N MET A 215 -8.04 10.50 -9.79
CA MET A 215 -7.99 11.86 -9.26
C MET A 215 -6.60 12.47 -9.47
N PRO A 216 -6.50 13.80 -9.66
CA PRO A 216 -5.23 14.52 -9.54
C PRO A 216 -4.64 14.41 -8.14
N VAL A 217 -3.48 15.03 -7.94
CA VAL A 217 -2.92 15.18 -6.60
C VAL A 217 -3.88 15.97 -5.71
N ILE A 218 -4.03 15.54 -4.47
CA ILE A 218 -4.89 16.19 -3.47
C ILE A 218 -4.00 16.65 -2.32
N ASN A 219 -4.14 17.90 -1.89
CA ASN A 219 -3.56 18.37 -0.64
C ASN A 219 -4.50 18.01 0.51
N CYS A 220 -4.02 17.24 1.46
CA CYS A 220 -4.71 16.98 2.71
C CYS A 220 -4.10 17.85 3.80
N LYS A 221 -4.91 18.69 4.43
CA LYS A 221 -4.51 19.58 5.50
C LYS A 221 -5.47 19.52 6.67
N ALA A 222 -4.98 19.76 7.87
CA ALA A 222 -5.84 19.82 9.04
C ALA A 222 -6.29 21.27 9.32
N VAL A 223 -7.57 21.43 9.64
CA VAL A 223 -8.19 22.71 10.01
C VAL A 223 -9.00 22.51 11.29
N ALA A 224 -9.12 23.57 12.08
CA ALA A 224 -9.92 23.62 13.31
C ALA A 224 -11.34 24.13 13.06
#